data_AF-A0A0L0QTI1-F1
#
_entry.id   AF-A0A0L0QTI1-F1
#
_cell.length_a   1.000
_cell.length_b   1.000
_cell.length_c   1.000
_cell.angle_alpha   90.00
_cell.angle_beta   90.00
_cell.angle_gamma   90.00
#
_symmetry.space_group_name_H-M   'P 1'
#
loop_
_entity.id
_entity.type
_entity.pdbx_description
1 polymer ?
#
loop_
_entity_poly.entity_id
_entity_poly.type
_entity_poly.pdbx_seq_one_letter_code
_entity_poly.pdbx_strand_id
1 'polypeptide(L)'
;MKHPYEKFILVELISLGAAIPFAIFALIKGYTIVVIICLFLLATSLICDSLIQWNLYQSLSSHVIKQAGRALLLAIFAIFFLFHL
;
A
#
# COMPACT_ATOMS: atom_id res chain seq x y z
N MET A 1 -19.61 -15.48 0.32
CA MET A 1 -18.42 -15.21 1.14
C MET A 1 -18.89 -14.81 2.52
N LYS A 2 -18.56 -15.59 3.56
CA LYS A 2 -19.14 -15.44 4.90
C LYS A 2 -18.55 -14.26 5.68
N HIS A 3 -17.44 -13.67 5.23
CA HIS A 3 -16.81 -12.55 5.92
C HIS A 3 -16.18 -11.51 4.97
N PRO A 4 -16.32 -10.20 5.27
CA PRO A 4 -15.80 -9.12 4.42
C PRO A 4 -14.27 -8.96 4.44
N TYR A 5 -13.56 -9.51 5.44
CA TYR A 5 -12.11 -9.32 5.62
C TYR A 5 -11.22 -10.10 4.65
N GLU A 6 -11.70 -11.24 4.14
CA GLU A 6 -10.91 -12.08 3.21
C GLU A 6 -10.54 -11.33 1.94
N LYS A 7 -11.40 -10.41 1.49
CA LYS A 7 -11.14 -9.58 0.31
C LYS A 7 -10.01 -8.59 0.55
N PHE A 8 -9.96 -7.95 1.72
CA PHE A 8 -8.90 -7.00 2.04
C PHE A 8 -7.55 -7.70 2.19
N ILE A 9 -7.52 -8.87 2.82
CA ILE A 9 -6.30 -9.69 2.95
C ILE A 9 -5.79 -10.10 1.57
N LEU A 10 -6.70 -10.51 0.67
CA LEU A 10 -6.32 -10.86 -0.70
C LEU A 10 -5.75 -9.66 -1.45
N VAL A 11 -6.37 -8.49 -1.35
CA VAL A 11 -5.88 -7.26 -2.01
C VAL A 11 -4.54 -6.82 -1.43
N GLU A 12 -4.37 -6.89 -0.11
CA GLU A 12 -3.10 -6.62 0.56
C GLU A 12 -1.98 -7.52 0.01
N LEU A 13 -2.23 -8.83 -0.03
CA LEU A 13 -1.24 -9.81 -0.47
C LEU A 13 -0.92 -9.68 -1.97
N ILE A 14 -1.93 -9.45 -2.81
CA ILE A 14 -1.74 -9.25 -4.26
C ILE A 14 -0.99 -7.94 -4.51
N SER A 15 -1.34 -6.84 -3.83
CA SER A 15 -0.68 -5.55 -4.03
C SER A 15 0.78 -5.60 -3.59
N LEU A 16 1.07 -6.22 -2.44
CA LEU A 16 2.43 -6.44 -1.97
C LEU A 16 3.21 -7.38 -2.90
N GLY A 17 2.59 -8.49 -3.30
CA GLY A 17 3.17 -9.45 -4.23
C GLY A 17 3.47 -8.86 -5.61
N ALA A 18 2.62 -7.96 -6.10
CA ALA A 18 2.83 -7.23 -7.35
C ALA A 18 3.92 -6.15 -7.21
N ALA A 19 4.03 -5.49 -6.05
CA ALA A 19 5.04 -4.46 -5.82
C ALA A 19 6.47 -5.01 -6.00
N ILE A 20 6.73 -6.26 -5.62
CA ILE A 20 8.06 -6.89 -5.71
C ILE A 20 8.62 -6.91 -7.16
N PRO A 21 7.95 -7.51 -8.16
CA PRO A 21 8.45 -7.51 -9.53
C PRO A 21 8.52 -6.09 -10.13
N PHE A 22 7.59 -5.20 -9.80
CA PHE A 22 7.66 -3.80 -10.25
C PHE A 22 8.87 -3.06 -9.68
N ALA A 23 9.19 -3.26 -8.39
CA ALA A 23 10.38 -2.69 -7.77
C ALA A 23 11.66 -3.20 -8.43
N ILE A 24 11.76 -4.52 -8.67
CA ILE A 24 12.92 -5.12 -9.33
C ILE A 24 13.07 -4.55 -10.74
N PHE A 25 11.98 -4.48 -11.51
CA PHE A 25 12.00 -3.92 -12.86
C PHE A 25 12.41 -2.43 -12.86
N ALA A 26 11.90 -1.66 -11.91
CA ALA A 26 12.24 -0.25 -11.74
C ALA A 26 13.75 -0.05 -11.45
N LEU A 27 14.35 -0.90 -10.61
CA LEU A 27 15.78 -0.86 -10.31
C LEU A 27 16.65 -1.14 -11.54
N ILE A 28 16.22 -2.07 -12.39
CA ILE A 28 16.99 -2.45 -13.60
C ILE A 28 16.88 -1.38 -14.69
N LYS A 29 15.67 -0.83 -14.91
CA LYS A 29 15.39 0.09 -16.02
C LYS A 29 15.54 1.57 -15.65
N GLY A 30 15.52 1.90 -14.37
CA GLY A 30 15.53 3.29 -13.91
C GLY A 30 14.26 4.08 -14.24
N TYR A 31 13.15 3.41 -14.57
CA TYR A 31 11.92 4.10 -14.95
C TYR A 31 11.18 4.63 -13.72
N THR A 32 11.22 5.95 -13.54
CA THR A 32 10.58 6.66 -12.42
C THR A 32 9.07 6.40 -12.34
N ILE A 33 8.39 6.24 -13.48
CA ILE A 33 6.96 5.89 -13.51
C ILE A 33 6.70 4.54 -12.82
N VAL A 34 7.56 3.55 -13.02
CA VAL A 34 7.41 2.22 -12.39
C VAL A 34 7.66 2.31 -10.89
N VAL A 35 8.60 3.16 -10.45
CA VAL A 35 8.80 3.46 -9.03
C VAL A 35 7.52 4.04 -8.42
N ILE A 36 6.89 5.02 -9.08
CA ILE A 36 5.64 5.64 -8.61
C ILE A 36 4.52 4.61 -8.49
N ILE A 37 4.35 3.73 -9.48
CA ILE A 37 3.37 2.62 -9.42
C ILE A 37 3.65 1.72 -8.22
N CYS A 38 4.92 1.41 -7.96
CA CYS A 38 5.32 0.59 -6.82
C CYS A 38 4.97 1.25 -5.47
N LEU A 39 5.16 2.57 -5.35
CA LEU A 39 4.78 3.32 -4.15
C LEU A 39 3.27 3.30 -3.90
N PHE A 40 2.45 3.38 -4.96
CA PHE A 40 0.99 3.26 -4.85
C PHE A 40 0.54 1.84 -4.46
N LEU A 41 1.20 0.80 -4.96
CA LEU A 41 0.92 -0.58 -4.56
C LEU A 41 1.22 -0.79 -3.07
N LEU A 42 2.35 -0.26 -2.59
CA LEU A 42 2.70 -0.31 -1.16
C LEU A 42 1.72 0.50 -0.29
N ALA A 43 1.34 1.70 -0.71
CA ALA A 43 0.33 2.49 0.00
C ALA A 43 -1.01 1.74 0.09
N THR A 44 -1.42 1.09 -1.00
CA THR A 44 -2.65 0.28 -1.04
C THR A 44 -2.59 -0.90 -0.08
N SER A 45 -1.46 -1.62 -0.05
CA SER A 45 -1.23 -2.72 0.88
C SER A 45 -1.35 -2.25 2.34
N LEU A 46 -0.69 -1.14 2.68
CA LEU A 46 -0.75 -0.56 4.03
C LEU A 46 -2.16 -0.11 4.44
N ILE A 47 -2.93 0.48 3.51
CA ILE A 47 -4.34 0.84 3.76
C ILE A 47 -5.17 -0.42 4.03
N CYS A 48 -4.99 -1.49 3.25
CA CYS A 48 -5.71 -2.75 3.46
C CYS A 48 -5.40 -3.34 4.83
N ASP A 49 -4.13 -3.39 5.24
CA ASP A 49 -3.73 -3.87 6.57
C ASP A 49 -4.34 -3.01 7.70
N SER A 50 -4.31 -1.68 7.57
CA SER A 50 -4.98 -0.78 8.52
C SER A 50 -6.49 -1.06 8.65
N LEU A 51 -7.18 -1.29 7.53
CA LEU A 51 -8.61 -1.58 7.51
C LEU A 51 -8.93 -2.95 8.11
N ILE A 52 -8.10 -3.96 7.84
CA ILE A 52 -8.23 -5.30 8.43
C ILE A 52 -8.11 -5.19 9.96
N GLN A 53 -7.08 -4.50 10.45
CA GLN A 53 -6.85 -4.37 11.90
C GLN A 53 -7.92 -3.54 12.60
N TRP A 54 -8.36 -2.43 12.01
CA TRP A 54 -9.46 -1.65 12.58
C TRP A 54 -10.72 -2.51 12.69
N ASN A 55 -11.06 -3.25 11.64
CA ASN A 55 -12.25 -4.07 11.65
C ASN A 55 -12.15 -5.29 12.59
N LEU A 56 -10.95 -5.87 12.77
CA LEU A 56 -10.73 -7.04 13.62
C LEU A 56 -10.76 -6.70 15.12
N TYR A 57 -10.15 -5.57 15.51
CA TYR A 57 -10.05 -5.17 16.91
C TYR A 57 -11.14 -4.19 17.35
N GLN A 58 -11.94 -3.68 16.40
CA GLN A 58 -13.03 -2.72 16.62
C GLN A 58 -12.60 -1.49 17.45
N SER A 59 -11.30 -1.21 17.48
CA SER A 59 -10.65 -0.23 18.32
C SER A 59 -9.52 0.44 17.55
N LEU A 60 -9.41 1.75 17.73
CA LEU A 60 -8.35 2.56 17.13
C LEU A 60 -7.04 2.31 17.89
N SER A 61 -6.37 1.19 17.59
CA SER A 61 -5.03 0.93 18.12
C SER A 61 -4.03 1.94 17.56
N SER A 62 -3.02 2.30 18.36
CA SER A 62 -1.90 3.13 17.90
C SER A 62 -1.21 2.55 16.65
N HIS A 63 -1.30 1.22 16.44
CA HIS A 63 -0.79 0.56 15.25
C HIS A 63 -1.56 0.96 13.99
N VAL A 64 -2.90 0.96 14.04
CA VAL A 64 -3.77 1.33 12.91
C VAL A 64 -3.47 2.76 12.45
N ILE A 65 -3.36 3.68 13.41
CA ILE A 65 -3.08 5.10 13.13
C ILE A 65 -1.70 5.26 12.48
N LYS A 66 -0.67 4.58 13.01
CA LYS A 66 0.70 4.63 12.45
C LYS A 66 0.75 4.06 11.04
N GLN A 67 0.05 2.94 10.81
CA GLN A 67 0.01 2.25 9.52
C GLN A 67 -0.70 3.10 8.46
N ALA A 68 -1.85 3.70 8.80
CA ALA A 68 -2.57 4.63 7.94
C ALA A 68 -1.75 5.90 7.66
N GLY A 69 -1.06 6.43 8.66
CA GLY A 69 -0.16 7.58 8.50
C GLY A 69 1.00 7.29 7.54
N ARG A 70 1.59 6.10 7.61
CA ARG A 70 2.64 5.66 6.67
C ARG A 70 2.10 5.57 5.24
N ALA A 71 0.90 5.00 5.06
CA ALA A 71 0.28 4.91 3.75
C ALA A 71 -0.01 6.29 3.15
N LEU A 72 -0.50 7.22 3.97
CA LEU A 72 -0.78 8.60 3.57
C LEU A 72 0.51 9.33 3.14
N LEU A 73 1.59 9.22 3.92
CA LEU A 73 2.88 9.80 3.58
C LEU A 73 3.43 9.24 2.27
N LEU A 74 3.33 7.92 2.07
CA LEU A 74 3.71 7.26 0.82
C LEU A 74 2.90 7.77 -0.37
N ALA A 75 1.58 7.93 -0.22
CA ALA A 75 0.72 8.44 -1.26
C ALA A 75 1.05 9.90 -1.62
N ILE A 76 1.24 10.77 -0.62
CA ILE A 76 1.63 12.17 -0.84
C ILE A 76 2.97 12.24 -1.56
N PHE A 77 3.95 11.45 -1.12
CA PHE A 77 5.27 11.40 -1.74
C PHE A 77 5.19 10.91 -3.20
N ALA A 78 4.42 9.86 -3.47
CA ALA A 78 4.20 9.34 -4.81
C ALA A 78 3.53 10.37 -5.74
N ILE A 79 2.51 11.08 -5.23
CA ILE A 79 1.82 12.14 -5.97
C ILE A 79 2.76 13.31 -6.25
N PHE A 80 3.53 13.75 -5.26
CA PHE A 80 4.52 14.81 -5.44
C PHE A 80 5.54 14.45 -6.52
N PHE A 81 6.09 13.24 -6.49
CA PHE A 81 7.00 12.74 -7.52
C PHE A 81 6.36 12.68 -8.90
N LEU A 82 5.08 12.32 -9.00
CA LEU A 82 4.35 12.30 -10.26
C LEU A 82 4.22 13.70 -10.89
N PHE A 83 3.96 14.72 -10.08
CA PHE A 83 3.85 16.11 -10.56
C PHE A 83 5.20 16.78 -10.84
N HIS A 84 6.29 16.24 -10.31
CA HIS A 84 7.65 16.75 -10.51
C HIS A 84 8.43 15.99 -11.61
N LEU A 85 7.82 14.98 -12.23
CA LEU A 85 8.36 14.23 -13.36
C LEU A 85 8.22 15.02 -14.67
#